data_AF-A0A642C872-F1
#
_entry.id   AF-A0A642C872-F1
#
_cell.length_a   1.000
_cell.length_b   1.000
_cell.length_c   1.000
_cell.angle_alpha   90.00
_cell.angle_beta   90.00
_cell.angle_gamma   90.00
#
_symmetry.space_group_name_H-M   'P 1'
#
loop_
_entity.id
_entity.type
_entity.pdbx_description
1 polymer ?
#
loop_
_entity_poly.entity_id
_entity_poly.type
_entity_poly.pdbx_seq_one_letter_code
_entity_poly.pdbx_strand_id
1 'polypeptide(L)'
;LYDDSSWEETFRQIGLDNRNAQGKMAPIYHLPLTKKMYETLSGNKKLISKIVMEPEEYAGQMYPLNLHTKWNRNNYGPIWIPAKGATITLTEDNLPIYERCIVAYEGNKLEIKPDGIYINGEKTDQYTFKMDYYWMMGDNRHNSADSRYWGFVPEDHVVGKPIVVWLSLDKDRGWFDGKIRWNRLFKWVD
;
A
#
# COMPACT_ATOMS: atom_id res chain seq x y z
N LEU A 1 0.86 -27.15 -17.38
CA LEU A 1 0.28 -27.75 -16.17
C LEU A 1 1.06 -27.17 -15.01
N TYR A 2 0.59 -26.08 -14.43
CA TYR A 2 1.18 -25.53 -13.20
C TYR A 2 0.85 -26.49 -12.06
N ASP A 3 1.82 -26.76 -11.20
CA ASP A 3 1.70 -27.71 -10.11
C ASP A 3 0.76 -27.16 -9.02
N ASP A 4 -0.53 -27.51 -9.08
CA ASP A 4 -1.58 -27.14 -8.11
C ASP A 4 -1.26 -27.62 -6.68
N SER A 5 -0.30 -28.54 -6.49
CA SER A 5 0.05 -29.10 -5.19
C SER A 5 0.63 -28.07 -4.22
N SER A 6 1.34 -27.07 -4.72
CA SER A 6 1.97 -26.04 -3.87
C SER A 6 0.94 -25.17 -3.16
N TRP A 7 -0.13 -24.76 -3.84
CA TRP A 7 -1.15 -23.89 -3.26
C TRP A 7 -2.09 -24.64 -2.33
N GLU A 8 -2.46 -25.88 -2.66
CA GLU A 8 -3.24 -26.73 -1.76
C GLU A 8 -2.53 -26.94 -0.42
N GLU A 9 -1.22 -27.17 -0.45
CA GLU A 9 -0.44 -27.37 0.77
C GLU A 9 -0.37 -26.09 1.62
N THR A 10 -0.15 -24.93 1.00
CA THR A 10 -0.22 -23.63 1.70
C THR A 10 -1.61 -23.39 2.32
N PHE A 11 -2.69 -23.70 1.60
CA PHE A 11 -4.05 -23.58 2.13
C PHE A 11 -4.29 -24.52 3.32
N ARG A 12 -3.80 -25.76 3.26
CA ARG A 12 -3.84 -26.68 4.40
C ARG A 12 -3.05 -26.15 5.60
N GLN A 13 -1.87 -25.57 5.40
CA GLN A 13 -1.04 -25.01 6.47
C GLN A 13 -1.74 -23.86 7.20
N ILE A 14 -2.52 -23.03 6.50
CA ILE A 14 -3.35 -21.99 7.11
C ILE A 14 -4.75 -22.51 7.54
N GLY A 15 -4.96 -23.82 7.40
CA GLY A 15 -6.15 -24.56 7.83
C GLY A 15 -7.41 -24.30 6.99
N LEU A 16 -7.25 -23.98 5.71
CA LEU A 16 -8.29 -24.00 4.69
C LEU A 16 -8.23 -25.33 3.95
N ASP A 17 -8.83 -26.38 4.51
CA ASP A 17 -8.75 -27.78 4.03
C ASP A 17 -10.12 -28.41 3.71
N ASN A 18 -11.20 -27.63 3.81
CA ASN A 18 -12.56 -28.11 3.55
C ASN A 18 -12.76 -28.57 2.11
N ARG A 19 -13.41 -29.73 1.94
CA ARG A 19 -13.69 -30.36 0.64
C ARG A 19 -15.20 -30.53 0.42
N ASN A 20 -15.61 -30.48 -0.84
CA ASN A 20 -16.98 -30.79 -1.26
C ASN A 20 -17.22 -32.31 -1.32
N ALA A 21 -18.45 -32.73 -1.62
CA ALA A 21 -18.83 -34.14 -1.70
C ALA A 21 -18.07 -34.95 -2.76
N GLN A 22 -17.45 -34.29 -3.76
CA GLN A 22 -16.59 -34.91 -4.76
C GLN A 22 -15.10 -34.94 -4.36
N GLY A 23 -14.77 -34.55 -3.12
CA GLY A 23 -13.39 -34.52 -2.62
C GLY A 23 -12.55 -33.35 -3.14
N LYS A 24 -13.14 -32.38 -3.86
CA LYS A 24 -12.46 -31.17 -4.34
C LYS A 24 -12.48 -30.10 -3.24
N MET A 25 -11.41 -29.32 -3.12
CA MET A 25 -11.35 -28.17 -2.20
C MET A 25 -12.53 -27.21 -2.44
N ALA A 26 -13.12 -26.73 -1.34
CA ALA A 26 -14.14 -25.69 -1.37
C ALA A 26 -13.56 -24.40 -1.99
N PRO A 27 -14.38 -23.57 -2.66
CA PRO A 27 -13.90 -22.34 -3.27
C PRO A 27 -13.35 -21.39 -2.20
N ILE A 28 -12.14 -20.85 -2.46
CA ILE A 28 -11.46 -19.88 -1.60
C ILE A 28 -11.56 -18.51 -2.27
N TYR A 29 -11.92 -17.49 -1.50
CA TYR A 29 -12.04 -16.10 -1.96
C TYR A 29 -11.16 -15.20 -1.11
N HIS A 30 -10.38 -14.33 -1.76
CA HIS A 30 -9.60 -13.28 -1.11
C HIS A 30 -10.43 -12.00 -1.10
N LEU A 31 -10.81 -11.53 0.08
CA LEU A 31 -11.68 -10.36 0.24
C LEU A 31 -11.11 -9.42 1.31
N PRO A 32 -10.99 -8.10 1.03
CA PRO A 32 -10.78 -7.12 2.08
C PRO A 32 -12.07 -6.99 2.90
N LEU A 33 -12.01 -7.29 4.20
CA LEU A 33 -13.17 -7.22 5.08
C LEU A 33 -13.02 -6.07 6.09
N THR A 34 -14.09 -5.28 6.24
CA THR A 34 -14.23 -4.41 7.43
C THR A 34 -14.59 -5.27 8.64
N LYS A 35 -14.42 -4.74 9.86
CA LYS A 35 -14.81 -5.42 11.10
C LYS A 35 -16.28 -5.88 11.06
N LYS A 36 -17.20 -5.00 10.64
CA LYS A 36 -18.62 -5.31 10.49
C LYS A 36 -18.88 -6.43 9.47
N MET A 37 -18.19 -6.42 8.33
CA MET A 37 -18.31 -7.48 7.32
C MET A 37 -17.79 -8.82 7.84
N TYR A 38 -16.64 -8.81 8.51
CA TYR A 38 -16.07 -10.00 9.14
C TYR A 38 -17.04 -10.61 10.15
N GLU A 39 -17.61 -9.80 11.03
CA GLU A 39 -18.60 -10.26 12.03
C GLU A 39 -19.85 -10.85 11.35
N THR A 40 -20.35 -10.19 10.31
CA THR A 40 -21.53 -10.65 9.53
C THR A 40 -21.27 -12.01 8.87
N LEU A 41 -20.12 -12.15 8.19
CA LEU A 41 -19.76 -13.40 7.49
C LEU A 41 -19.42 -14.52 8.47
N SER A 42 -18.71 -14.20 9.55
CA SER A 42 -18.35 -15.16 10.59
C SER A 42 -19.55 -15.78 11.28
N GLY A 43 -20.67 -15.03 11.37
CA GLY A 43 -21.94 -15.50 11.92
C GLY A 43 -22.69 -16.49 11.00
N ASN A 44 -22.41 -16.51 9.70
CA ASN A 44 -23.11 -17.37 8.74
C ASN A 44 -22.35 -18.68 8.48
N LYS A 45 -22.39 -19.60 9.46
CA LYS A 45 -21.71 -20.91 9.39
C LYS A 45 -22.26 -21.86 8.32
N LYS A 46 -23.42 -21.57 7.74
CA LYS A 46 -24.00 -22.38 6.64
C LYS A 46 -23.31 -22.11 5.30
N LEU A 47 -22.83 -20.89 5.08
CA LEU A 47 -22.18 -20.49 3.82
C LEU A 47 -20.66 -20.34 3.98
N ILE A 48 -20.21 -19.95 5.17
CA ILE A 48 -18.79 -19.66 5.44
C ILE A 48 -18.24 -20.72 6.37
N SER A 49 -17.32 -21.53 5.84
CA SER A 49 -16.68 -22.60 6.59
C SER A 49 -15.57 -22.07 7.50
N LYS A 50 -14.72 -21.17 6.98
CA LYS A 50 -13.63 -20.54 7.74
C LYS A 50 -13.26 -19.19 7.12
N ILE A 51 -12.86 -18.25 7.98
CA ILE A 51 -12.20 -17.02 7.57
C ILE A 51 -10.82 -17.04 8.23
N VAL A 52 -9.78 -16.87 7.43
CA VAL A 52 -8.39 -16.83 7.88
C VAL A 52 -7.80 -15.52 7.37
N MET A 53 -7.06 -14.81 8.23
CA MET A 53 -6.28 -13.67 7.75
C MET A 53 -5.12 -14.20 6.92
N GLU A 54 -4.98 -13.69 5.71
CA GLU A 54 -3.89 -14.07 4.81
C GLU A 54 -2.53 -13.82 5.49
N PRO A 55 -1.64 -14.82 5.57
CA PRO A 55 -0.32 -14.66 6.19
C PRO A 55 0.54 -13.67 5.39
N GLU A 56 1.39 -12.94 6.09
CA GLU A 56 2.05 -11.72 5.59
C GLU A 56 3.28 -11.96 4.69
N GLU A 57 3.60 -13.22 4.35
CA GLU A 57 4.86 -13.62 3.69
C GLU A 57 5.12 -13.02 2.30
N TYR A 58 4.12 -12.37 1.68
CA TYR A 58 4.22 -11.85 0.31
C TYR A 58 4.29 -10.32 0.21
N ALA A 59 4.51 -9.60 1.31
CA ALA A 59 4.44 -8.14 1.30
C ALA A 59 5.65 -7.43 0.68
N GLY A 60 6.73 -8.11 0.26
CA GLY A 60 7.92 -7.45 -0.29
C GLY A 60 8.62 -6.50 0.71
N GLN A 61 9.64 -5.79 0.26
CA GLN A 61 10.28 -4.76 1.10
C GLN A 61 9.39 -3.50 1.14
N MET A 62 8.96 -3.11 2.33
CA MET A 62 8.16 -1.89 2.54
C MET A 62 9.06 -0.70 2.85
N TYR A 63 8.58 0.48 2.50
CA TYR A 63 9.20 1.72 2.90
C TYR A 63 9.13 1.91 4.42
N PRO A 64 10.11 2.60 5.02
CA PRO A 64 11.45 2.83 4.49
C PRO A 64 12.30 1.54 4.56
N LEU A 65 13.14 1.31 3.55
CA LEU A 65 13.86 0.04 3.37
C LEU A 65 14.91 -0.23 4.45
N ASN A 66 15.39 0.82 5.13
CA ASN A 66 16.44 0.83 6.12
C ASN A 66 15.93 1.00 7.57
N LEU A 67 14.64 0.77 7.83
CA LEU A 67 14.07 0.78 9.19
C LEU A 67 13.22 -0.46 9.44
N HIS A 68 13.37 -1.06 10.62
CA HIS A 68 12.51 -2.16 11.03
C HIS A 68 11.29 -1.64 11.83
N THR A 69 10.18 -1.41 11.14
CA THR A 69 9.00 -0.73 11.70
C THR A 69 7.93 -1.69 12.27
N LYS A 70 8.07 -3.00 12.02
CA LYS A 70 6.98 -4.00 12.18
C LYS A 70 5.70 -3.66 11.39
N TRP A 71 5.75 -2.68 10.49
CA TRP A 71 4.63 -2.33 9.63
C TRP A 71 4.38 -3.44 8.62
N ASN A 72 3.15 -3.52 8.12
CA ASN A 72 2.79 -4.44 7.06
C ASN A 72 1.81 -3.79 6.07
N ARG A 73 1.55 -4.51 4.96
CA ARG A 73 0.67 -4.07 3.87
C ARG A 73 -0.73 -3.66 4.36
N ASN A 74 -1.22 -4.28 5.44
CA ASN A 74 -2.53 -4.02 6.04
C ASN A 74 -2.49 -2.98 7.17
N ASN A 75 -1.37 -2.88 7.89
CA ASN A 75 -1.17 -2.02 9.04
C ASN A 75 0.17 -1.27 8.91
N TYR A 76 0.11 -0.09 8.32
CA TYR A 76 1.28 0.74 8.02
C TYR A 76 1.24 2.03 8.84
N GLY A 77 2.39 2.44 9.38
CA GLY A 77 2.52 3.70 10.11
C GLY A 77 2.37 3.55 11.63
N PRO A 78 2.33 4.66 12.37
CA PRO A 78 2.03 6.03 11.91
C PRO A 78 3.18 6.68 11.14
N ILE A 79 2.83 7.62 10.25
CA ILE A 79 3.78 8.47 9.52
C ILE A 79 3.24 9.90 9.55
N TRP A 80 4.14 10.85 9.75
CA TRP A 80 3.82 12.26 9.56
C TRP A 80 4.22 12.66 8.13
N ILE A 81 3.33 13.38 7.44
CA ILE A 81 3.54 13.80 6.06
C ILE A 81 4.08 15.24 6.09
N PRO A 82 5.29 15.49 5.57
CA PRO A 82 5.86 16.83 5.60
C PRO A 82 5.13 17.80 4.68
N ALA A 83 4.85 19.00 5.22
CA ALA A 83 4.44 20.16 4.44
C ALA A 83 5.63 21.09 4.23
N LYS A 84 5.57 21.90 3.18
CA LYS A 84 6.57 22.92 2.88
C LYS A 84 6.73 23.89 4.05
N GLY A 85 7.97 24.14 4.46
CA GLY A 85 8.30 25.00 5.59
C GLY A 85 8.06 24.36 6.97
N ALA A 86 7.53 23.15 7.04
CA ALA A 86 7.46 22.42 8.30
C ALA A 86 8.84 21.94 8.73
N THR A 87 9.09 21.93 10.03
CA THR A 87 10.35 21.47 10.62
C THR A 87 10.11 20.21 11.44
N ILE A 88 11.03 19.26 11.35
CA ILE A 88 11.06 18.05 12.16
C ILE A 88 12.40 17.95 12.91
N THR A 89 12.36 17.36 14.11
CA THR A 89 13.56 16.87 14.79
C THR A 89 13.90 15.48 14.24
N LEU A 90 15.07 15.34 13.64
CA LEU A 90 15.62 14.10 13.12
C LEU A 90 16.20 13.26 14.25
N THR A 91 15.86 11.99 14.25
CA THR A 91 16.38 10.96 15.15
C THR A 91 16.80 9.75 14.33
N GLU A 92 17.65 8.88 14.89
CA GLU A 92 18.02 7.63 14.21
C GLU A 92 16.80 6.78 13.81
N ASP A 93 15.73 6.83 14.62
CA ASP A 93 14.50 6.07 14.38
C ASP A 93 13.64 6.64 13.25
N ASN A 94 13.65 7.95 13.03
CA ASN A 94 12.80 8.59 12.03
C ASN A 94 13.55 9.00 10.75
N LEU A 95 14.88 9.09 10.81
CA LEU A 95 15.70 9.53 9.70
C LEU A 95 15.52 8.65 8.45
N PRO A 96 15.47 7.31 8.54
CA PRO A 96 15.12 6.45 7.39
C PRO A 96 13.83 6.84 6.67
N ILE A 97 12.83 7.36 7.40
CA ILE A 97 11.53 7.76 6.84
C ILE A 97 11.67 9.04 6.00
N TYR A 98 12.60 9.94 6.31
CA TYR A 98 12.70 11.27 5.67
C TYR A 98 13.98 11.47 4.85
N GLU A 99 14.94 10.55 4.93
CA GLU A 99 16.22 10.58 4.22
C GLU A 99 16.03 10.82 2.71
N ARG A 100 15.09 10.10 2.10
CA ARG A 100 14.82 10.24 0.66
C ARG A 100 14.34 11.65 0.29
N CYS A 101 13.53 12.29 1.14
CA CYS A 101 13.11 13.67 0.96
C CYS A 101 14.29 14.63 1.01
N ILE A 102 15.14 14.47 2.02
CA ILE A 102 16.30 15.34 2.26
C ILE A 102 17.33 15.22 1.12
N VAL A 103 17.64 13.99 0.71
CA VAL A 103 18.73 13.68 -0.21
C VAL A 103 18.27 13.64 -1.66
N ALA A 104 17.32 12.77 -1.98
CA ALA A 104 16.97 12.48 -3.37
C ALA A 104 16.11 13.59 -3.99
N TYR A 105 15.19 14.17 -3.21
CA TYR A 105 14.25 15.17 -3.71
C TYR A 105 14.74 16.61 -3.48
N GLU A 106 15.31 16.91 -2.32
CA GLU A 106 15.78 18.28 -1.99
C GLU A 106 17.28 18.50 -2.20
N GLY A 107 18.01 17.46 -2.64
CA GLY A 107 19.40 17.55 -3.10
C GLY A 107 20.44 17.85 -2.02
N ASN A 108 20.11 17.62 -0.74
CA ASN A 108 21.07 17.86 0.34
C ASN A 108 21.99 16.66 0.56
N LYS A 109 23.19 16.91 1.06
CA LYS A 109 24.09 15.86 1.53
C LYS A 109 23.77 15.52 2.98
N LEU A 110 23.37 14.28 3.26
CA LEU A 110 23.11 13.77 4.60
C LEU A 110 24.25 12.83 5.03
N GLU A 111 24.82 13.05 6.21
CA GLU A 111 25.87 12.20 6.79
C GLU A 111 25.56 11.90 8.26
N ILE A 112 25.61 10.63 8.66
CA ILE A 112 25.50 10.20 10.06
C ILE A 112 26.91 9.91 10.56
N LYS A 113 27.33 10.61 11.62
CA LYS A 113 28.63 10.42 12.28
C LYS A 113 28.41 9.98 13.73
N PRO A 114 29.44 9.44 14.42
CA PRO A 114 29.29 8.98 15.82
C PRO A 114 28.79 10.04 16.79
N ASP A 115 28.99 11.32 16.47
CA ASP A 115 28.58 12.45 17.32
C ASP A 115 27.27 13.12 16.89
N GLY A 116 26.65 12.70 15.78
CA GLY A 116 25.33 13.20 15.35
C GLY A 116 25.08 13.21 13.84
N ILE A 117 23.96 13.82 13.46
CA ILE A 117 23.52 13.98 12.07
C ILE A 117 24.09 15.29 11.49
N TYR A 118 24.51 15.23 10.22
CA TYR A 118 25.04 16.35 9.47
C TYR A 118 24.27 16.52 8.16
N ILE A 119 23.90 17.77 7.87
CA ILE A 119 23.24 18.15 6.61
C ILE A 119 24.08 19.24 5.94
N ASN A 120 24.55 18.98 4.73
CA ASN A 120 25.46 19.86 3.98
C ASN A 120 26.73 20.26 4.77
N GLY A 121 27.21 19.35 5.63
CA GLY A 121 28.41 19.56 6.46
C GLY A 121 28.17 20.24 7.80
N GLU A 122 26.96 20.74 8.06
CA GLU A 122 26.58 21.35 9.34
C GLU A 122 25.92 20.32 10.25
N LYS A 123 26.34 20.26 11.51
CA LYS A 123 25.75 19.38 12.51
C LYS A 123 24.38 19.91 12.92
N THR A 124 23.33 19.12 12.73
CA THR A 124 21.95 19.51 13.05
C THR A 124 21.10 18.28 13.35
N ASP A 125 20.16 18.42 14.28
CA ASP A 125 19.06 17.49 14.50
C ASP A 125 17.73 18.04 13.99
N GLN A 126 17.72 19.17 13.28
CA GLN A 126 16.52 19.75 12.70
C GLN A 126 16.61 19.82 11.18
N TYR A 127 15.47 19.59 10.53
CA TYR A 127 15.32 19.76 9.10
C TYR A 127 14.00 20.47 8.76
N THR A 128 14.08 21.47 7.89
CA THR A 128 12.93 22.19 7.33
C THR A 128 12.73 21.79 5.88
N PHE A 129 11.56 21.23 5.57
CA PHE A 129 11.25 20.74 4.23
C PHE A 129 11.01 21.89 3.25
N LYS A 130 11.59 21.80 2.05
CA LYS A 130 11.48 22.83 0.99
C LYS A 130 10.29 22.60 0.06
N MET A 131 9.62 21.45 0.17
CA MET A 131 8.52 21.04 -0.69
C MET A 131 7.35 20.47 0.11
N ASP A 132 6.16 20.52 -0.47
CA ASP A 132 5.04 19.70 -0.01
C ASP A 132 5.24 18.24 -0.44
N TYR A 133 4.89 17.31 0.45
CA TYR A 133 4.97 15.88 0.19
C TYR A 133 3.60 15.22 0.29
N TYR A 134 3.43 14.17 -0.49
CA TYR A 134 2.19 13.41 -0.58
C TYR A 134 2.44 11.95 -0.25
N TRP A 135 1.44 11.34 0.38
CA TRP A 135 1.36 9.90 0.60
C TRP A 135 0.24 9.33 -0.26
N MET A 136 0.60 8.61 -1.32
CA MET A 136 -0.34 8.06 -2.27
C MET A 136 -0.64 6.60 -1.93
N MET A 137 -1.91 6.22 -2.00
CA MET A 137 -2.34 4.83 -1.83
C MET A 137 -3.26 4.43 -2.97
N GLY A 138 -3.04 3.25 -3.53
CA GLY A 138 -3.93 2.70 -4.56
C GLY A 138 -5.15 2.06 -3.94
N ASP A 139 -6.30 2.23 -4.61
CA ASP A 139 -7.58 1.66 -4.17
C ASP A 139 -7.52 0.12 -4.06
N ASN A 140 -6.79 -0.53 -4.97
CA ASN A 140 -6.48 -1.95 -4.89
C ASN A 140 -5.22 -2.19 -4.05
N ARG A 141 -5.33 -1.98 -2.73
CA ARG A 141 -4.20 -2.00 -1.79
C ARG A 141 -3.32 -3.25 -1.85
N HIS A 142 -3.85 -4.41 -2.18
CA HIS A 142 -3.07 -5.65 -2.24
C HIS A 142 -2.29 -5.82 -3.54
N ASN A 143 -2.65 -5.07 -4.59
CA ASN A 143 -2.03 -5.15 -5.92
C ASN A 143 -1.56 -3.77 -6.42
N SER A 144 -1.13 -2.91 -5.48
CA SER A 144 -0.72 -1.54 -5.77
C SER A 144 0.68 -1.32 -5.20
N ALA A 145 1.63 -1.00 -6.08
CA ALA A 145 2.91 -0.44 -5.71
C ALA A 145 2.73 1.07 -5.47
N ASP A 146 2.30 1.43 -4.26
CA ASP A 146 2.06 2.81 -3.82
C ASP A 146 3.06 3.25 -2.75
N SER A 147 2.84 4.40 -2.09
CA SER A 147 3.82 5.01 -1.17
C SER A 147 4.29 4.08 -0.05
N ARG A 148 3.53 3.02 0.29
CA ARG A 148 3.97 1.96 1.22
C ARG A 148 5.23 1.23 0.76
N TYR A 149 5.58 1.32 -0.52
CA TYR A 149 6.71 0.65 -1.14
C TYR A 149 7.80 1.63 -1.61
N TRP A 150 7.41 2.77 -2.17
CA TRP A 150 8.36 3.75 -2.75
C TRP A 150 8.45 5.09 -2.00
N GLY A 151 7.68 5.27 -0.93
CA GLY A 151 7.74 6.43 -0.05
C GLY A 151 6.98 7.65 -0.55
N PHE A 152 7.43 8.83 -0.10
CA PHE A 152 6.78 10.11 -0.40
C PHE A 152 6.92 10.54 -1.86
N VAL A 153 5.93 11.31 -2.30
CA VAL A 153 5.91 12.00 -3.60
C VAL A 153 6.08 13.50 -3.34
N PRO A 154 7.13 14.16 -3.86
CA PRO A 154 7.27 15.61 -3.76
C PRO A 154 6.31 16.35 -4.72
N GLU A 155 5.99 17.61 -4.41
CA GLU A 155 5.08 18.46 -5.19
C GLU A 155 5.46 18.63 -6.66
N ASP A 156 6.75 18.66 -6.98
CA ASP A 156 7.27 18.79 -8.34
C ASP A 156 7.08 17.54 -9.21
N HIS A 157 6.76 16.39 -8.61
CA HIS A 157 6.43 15.15 -9.30
C HIS A 157 4.91 14.99 -9.53
N VAL A 158 4.11 15.96 -9.10
CA VAL A 158 2.66 15.99 -9.31
C VAL A 158 2.33 16.93 -10.47
N VAL A 159 2.18 16.36 -11.67
CA VAL A 159 1.98 17.13 -12.92
C VAL A 159 0.55 17.73 -13.03
N GLY A 160 -0.43 17.24 -12.25
CA GLY A 160 -1.77 17.86 -12.21
C GLY A 160 -2.87 17.00 -11.57
N LYS A 161 -4.07 17.57 -11.44
CA LYS A 161 -5.30 16.89 -10.99
C LYS A 161 -5.92 16.09 -12.16
N PRO A 162 -6.43 14.87 -11.95
CA PRO A 162 -7.16 14.15 -12.99
C PRO A 162 -8.49 14.86 -13.28
N ILE A 163 -8.48 15.76 -14.26
CA ILE A 163 -9.64 16.59 -14.62
C ILE A 163 -10.70 15.87 -15.46
N VAL A 164 -10.35 14.74 -16.09
CA VAL A 164 -11.24 14.03 -17.02
C VAL A 164 -11.08 12.52 -16.89
N VAL A 165 -12.20 11.82 -16.69
CA VAL A 165 -12.27 10.37 -16.90
C VAL A 165 -12.35 10.11 -18.41
N TRP A 166 -11.20 9.83 -19.02
CA TRP A 166 -11.08 9.59 -20.47
C TRP A 166 -11.52 8.18 -20.90
N LEU A 167 -11.49 7.20 -19.99
CA LEU A 167 -11.93 5.84 -20.26
C LEU A 167 -12.59 5.22 -19.03
N SER A 168 -13.84 4.77 -19.18
CA SER A 168 -14.57 4.03 -18.15
C SER A 168 -15.17 2.79 -18.76
N LEU A 169 -14.69 1.62 -18.33
CA LEU A 169 -15.15 0.33 -18.84
C LEU A 169 -15.94 -0.43 -17.77
N ASP A 170 -16.99 -1.11 -18.23
CA ASP A 170 -17.73 -2.09 -17.46
C ASP A 170 -17.09 -3.47 -17.64
N LYS A 171 -16.59 -4.04 -16.54
CA LYS A 171 -15.89 -5.32 -16.59
C LYS A 171 -16.83 -6.49 -16.87
N ASP A 172 -18.12 -6.30 -16.61
CA ASP A 172 -19.14 -7.35 -16.70
C ASP A 172 -19.90 -7.33 -18.04
N ARG A 173 -19.55 -6.42 -18.96
CA ARG A 173 -20.20 -6.27 -20.27
C ARG A 173 -19.25 -6.50 -21.43
N GLY A 174 -19.77 -7.15 -22.48
CA GLY A 174 -19.04 -7.40 -23.72
C GLY A 174 -18.80 -6.13 -24.53
N TRP A 175 -17.78 -6.12 -25.40
CA TRP A 175 -17.44 -4.95 -26.24
C TRP A 175 -18.62 -4.44 -27.08
N PHE A 176 -19.53 -5.34 -27.48
CA PHE A 176 -20.74 -5.04 -28.23
C PHE A 176 -22.00 -4.89 -27.36
N ASP A 177 -21.88 -5.01 -26.03
CA ASP A 177 -22.99 -4.98 -25.06
C ASP A 177 -22.80 -3.90 -23.98
N GLY A 178 -22.23 -2.74 -24.37
CA GLY A 178 -22.12 -1.60 -23.45
C GLY A 178 -20.94 -1.66 -22.48
N LYS A 179 -19.81 -2.26 -22.90
CA LYS A 179 -18.54 -2.23 -22.16
C LYS A 179 -18.03 -0.81 -21.90
N ILE A 180 -18.33 0.15 -22.76
CA ILE A 180 -17.95 1.55 -22.55
C ILE A 180 -19.06 2.25 -21.77
N ARG A 181 -18.74 2.75 -20.57
CA ARG A 181 -19.67 3.50 -19.70
C ARG A 181 -19.69 4.97 -20.10
N TRP A 182 -20.39 5.27 -21.19
CA TRP A 182 -20.49 6.62 -21.77
C TRP A 182 -20.93 7.70 -20.77
N ASN A 183 -21.80 7.37 -19.80
CA ASN A 183 -22.26 8.30 -18.77
C ASN A 183 -21.18 8.74 -17.76
N ARG A 184 -19.98 8.15 -17.83
CA ARG A 184 -18.82 8.48 -16.98
C ARG A 184 -17.66 9.07 -17.78
N LEU A 185 -17.73 9.07 -19.11
CA LEU A 185 -16.76 9.72 -19.97
C LEU A 185 -17.01 11.24 -19.96
N PHE A 186 -15.95 12.03 -19.91
CA PHE A 186 -16.01 13.50 -19.92
C PHE A 186 -16.78 14.16 -18.77
N LYS A 187 -16.99 13.43 -17.67
CA LYS A 187 -17.41 14.06 -16.42
C LYS A 187 -16.22 14.75 -15.78
N TRP A 188 -16.37 16.05 -15.55
CA TRP A 188 -15.49 16.82 -14.70
C TRP A 188 -15.52 16.26 -13.29
N VAL A 189 -14.35 16.04 -12.72
CA VAL A 189 -14.17 15.66 -11.32
C VAL A 189 -13.88 16.96 -10.58
N ASP A 190 -14.90 17.50 -9.90
CA ASP A 190 -14.71 18.60 -8.93
C ASP A 190 -14.08 18.08 -7.63
#